data_AF-A0A2U3NW06-F1
#
_entry.id   AF-A0A2U3NW06-F1
#
_cell.length_a   1.000
_cell.length_b   1.000
_cell.length_c   1.000
_cell.angle_alpha   90.00
_cell.angle_beta   90.00
_cell.angle_gamma   90.00
#
_symmetry.space_group_name_H-M   'P 1'
#
loop_
_entity.id
_entity.type
_entity.pdbx_description
1 polymer ?
#
loop_
_entity_poly.entity_id
_entity_poly.type
_entity_poly.pdbx_seq_one_letter_code
_entity_poly.pdbx_strand_id
1 'polypeptide(L)'
;MNSITDVGGIRVGHYQRLDPGASMGAGWASGVTVVLTPPGTVGAVDCRGGAPGTRETDLLDPANTMRYVDAVLLAGGSAYGLAAADGIMRWLEESERGVAMDGGVVPIVPGAVIFDLPVGGWDCRPTAEFGYAACEVAADGDVATGTVGAGVGARADRAGGRRCRPA
;
A
#
# COMPACT_ATOMS: atom_id res chain seq x y z
N MET A 1 18.35 -12.11 3.98
CA MET A 1 17.25 -12.67 3.17
C MET A 1 17.40 -12.12 1.75
N ASN A 2 16.38 -12.20 0.89
CA ASN A 2 16.32 -11.53 -0.42
C ASN A 2 15.00 -10.73 -0.50
N SER A 3 14.83 -9.77 0.42
CA SER A 3 13.60 -9.02 0.71
C SER A 3 13.88 -7.53 0.95
N ILE A 4 12.86 -6.67 0.78
CA ILE A 4 12.97 -5.23 1.06
C ILE A 4 13.36 -4.92 2.52
N THR A 5 12.99 -5.80 3.44
CA THR A 5 13.30 -5.74 4.88
C THR A 5 14.76 -6.09 5.21
N ASP A 6 15.57 -6.51 4.24
CA ASP A 6 17.03 -6.59 4.40
C ASP A 6 17.65 -5.19 4.58
N VAL A 7 16.93 -4.12 4.18
CA VAL A 7 17.26 -2.74 4.52
C VAL A 7 16.78 -2.47 5.95
N GLY A 8 17.73 -2.21 6.85
CA GLY A 8 17.46 -2.03 8.27
C GLY A 8 16.40 -0.96 8.58
N GLY A 9 15.46 -1.31 9.46
CA GLY A 9 14.39 -0.42 9.91
C GLY A 9 13.15 -0.39 9.00
N ILE A 10 13.22 -0.96 7.79
CA ILE A 10 12.03 -1.16 6.95
C ILE A 10 11.16 -2.27 7.54
N ARG A 11 9.86 -2.01 7.65
CA ARG A 11 8.86 -3.01 8.02
C ARG A 11 7.76 -3.09 6.97
N VAL A 12 7.25 -4.28 6.70
CA VAL A 12 6.17 -4.49 5.74
C VAL A 12 4.98 -5.12 6.43
N GLY A 13 3.80 -4.56 6.17
CA GLY A 13 2.54 -5.08 6.64
C GLY A 13 1.56 -5.29 5.50
N HIS A 14 0.80 -6.38 5.58
CA HIS A 14 -0.25 -6.70 4.63
C HIS A 14 -1.57 -6.82 5.37
N TYR A 15 -2.63 -6.27 4.79
CA TYR A 15 -3.98 -6.57 5.23
C TYR A 15 -4.88 -6.73 4.01
N GLN A 16 -5.69 -7.78 4.01
CA GLN A 16 -6.50 -8.16 2.86
C GLN A 16 -7.80 -8.83 3.28
N ARG A 17 -8.74 -8.84 2.35
CA ARG A 17 -9.87 -9.77 2.38
C ARG A 17 -9.88 -10.59 1.10
N LEU A 18 -9.98 -11.90 1.29
CA LEU A 18 -10.11 -12.88 0.22
C LEU A 18 -11.15 -13.91 0.64
N ASP A 19 -12.34 -13.84 0.01
CA ASP A 19 -13.39 -14.81 0.28
C ASP A 19 -13.08 -16.13 -0.45
N PRO A 20 -13.28 -17.31 0.16
CA PRO A 20 -13.02 -18.60 -0.50
C PRO A 20 -13.81 -18.82 -1.80
N GLY A 21 -14.96 -18.14 -1.94
CA GLY A 21 -15.83 -18.18 -3.12
C GLY A 21 -15.70 -16.96 -4.03
N ALA A 22 -14.67 -16.12 -3.85
CA ALA A 22 -14.49 -14.94 -4.68
C ALA A 22 -14.37 -15.32 -6.16
N SER A 23 -15.06 -14.56 -7.00
CA SER A 23 -15.11 -14.76 -8.45
C SER A 23 -15.29 -13.43 -9.16
N MET A 24 -15.30 -13.44 -10.50
CA MET A 24 -15.36 -12.20 -11.26
C MET A 24 -16.64 -11.44 -10.98
N GLY A 25 -16.51 -10.25 -10.39
CA GLY A 25 -17.64 -9.42 -10.00
C GLY A 25 -18.29 -9.76 -8.65
N ALA A 26 -17.78 -10.73 -7.88
CA ALA A 26 -18.40 -11.14 -6.62
C ALA A 26 -17.39 -11.56 -5.53
N GLY A 27 -17.68 -11.18 -4.28
CA GLY A 27 -16.87 -11.49 -3.10
C GLY A 27 -15.62 -10.61 -2.96
N TRP A 28 -14.92 -10.74 -1.84
CA TRP A 28 -13.69 -10.00 -1.58
C TRP A 28 -12.49 -10.65 -2.26
N ALA A 29 -11.70 -9.85 -2.98
CA ALA A 29 -10.41 -10.24 -3.52
C ALA A 29 -9.52 -8.99 -3.70
N SER A 30 -9.24 -8.29 -2.60
CA SER A 30 -8.44 -7.06 -2.60
C SER A 30 -7.78 -6.85 -1.23
N GLY A 31 -6.75 -6.02 -1.21
CA GLY A 31 -6.05 -5.67 0.03
C GLY A 31 -5.08 -4.51 -0.15
N VAL A 32 -4.25 -4.31 0.86
CA VAL A 32 -3.22 -3.27 0.91
C VAL A 32 -1.91 -3.84 1.39
N THR A 33 -0.83 -3.17 1.04
CA THR A 33 0.51 -3.42 1.53
C THR A 33 1.11 -2.09 1.94
N VAL A 34 1.61 -2.02 3.16
CA VAL A 34 2.21 -0.83 3.73
C VAL A 34 3.68 -1.13 3.97
N VAL A 35 4.55 -0.28 3.43
CA VAL A 35 5.97 -0.27 3.75
C VAL A 35 6.18 0.86 4.75
N LEU A 36 6.38 0.53 6.03
CA LEU A 36 6.77 1.50 7.05
C LEU A 36 8.28 1.70 6.99
N THR A 37 8.70 2.96 6.94
CA THR A 37 10.10 3.34 6.89
C THR A 37 10.61 3.74 8.28
N PRO A 38 11.92 3.64 8.56
CA PRO A 38 12.48 4.28 9.74
C PRO A 38 12.43 5.82 9.58
N PRO A 39 12.36 6.59 10.68
CA PRO A 39 12.38 8.05 10.63
C PRO A 39 13.57 8.60 9.82
N GLY A 40 13.34 9.68 9.07
CA GLY A 40 14.38 10.32 8.23
C GLY A 40 14.62 9.64 6.88
N THR A 41 13.75 8.72 6.46
CA THR A 41 13.86 8.05 5.15
C THR A 41 13.50 8.99 4.03
N VAL A 42 14.44 9.26 3.11
CA VAL A 42 14.21 10.12 1.94
C VAL A 42 13.34 9.40 0.91
N GLY A 43 12.33 10.08 0.37
CA GLY A 43 11.43 9.56 -0.65
C GLY A 43 11.53 10.30 -1.99
N ALA A 44 11.28 9.58 -3.09
CA ALA A 44 11.10 10.09 -4.44
C ALA A 44 10.16 9.16 -5.20
N VAL A 45 9.52 9.63 -6.27
CA VAL A 45 8.60 8.82 -7.09
C VAL A 45 8.78 9.08 -8.58
N ASP A 46 8.63 8.03 -9.38
CA ASP A 46 8.59 8.09 -10.84
C ASP A 46 7.34 7.33 -11.32
N CYS A 47 6.39 8.06 -11.91
CA CYS A 47 5.15 7.51 -12.41
C CYS A 47 5.18 7.40 -13.94
N ARG A 48 5.15 6.17 -14.45
CA ARG A 48 5.30 5.89 -15.90
C ARG A 48 4.06 5.32 -16.59
N GLY A 49 2.99 5.02 -15.85
CA GLY A 49 1.73 4.54 -16.41
C GLY A 49 0.90 5.68 -17.00
N GLY A 50 0.11 5.40 -18.03
CA GLY A 50 -0.74 6.41 -18.70
C GLY A 50 -2.02 6.81 -17.95
N ALA A 51 -2.39 6.07 -16.92
CA ALA A 51 -3.57 6.34 -16.09
C ALA A 51 -3.28 6.00 -14.61
N PRO A 52 -2.42 6.79 -13.93
CA PRO A 52 -2.05 6.51 -12.56
C PRO A 52 -3.17 6.85 -11.58
N GLY A 53 -3.27 6.05 -10.52
CA GLY A 53 -3.99 6.42 -9.30
C GLY A 53 -2.97 6.55 -8.18
N THR A 54 -2.76 7.78 -7.71
CA THR A 54 -1.71 8.10 -6.75
C THR A 54 -2.20 9.09 -5.70
N ARG A 55 -1.48 9.12 -4.57
CA ARG A 55 -1.64 10.10 -3.50
C ARG A 55 -0.27 10.65 -3.10
N GLU A 56 -0.22 11.96 -2.81
CA GLU A 56 0.94 12.66 -2.23
C GLU A 56 2.25 12.59 -3.05
N THR A 57 2.16 12.29 -4.34
CA THR A 57 3.35 12.19 -5.21
C THR A 57 4.02 13.53 -5.47
N ASP A 58 3.26 14.63 -5.55
CA ASP A 58 3.81 15.97 -5.77
C ASP A 58 4.76 16.38 -4.63
N LEU A 59 4.49 15.95 -3.39
CA LEU A 59 5.36 16.24 -2.23
C LEU A 59 6.77 15.64 -2.39
N LEU A 60 6.93 14.63 -3.25
CA LEU A 60 8.19 13.92 -3.46
C LEU A 60 9.02 14.49 -4.62
N ASP A 61 8.58 15.57 -5.25
CA ASP A 61 9.43 16.33 -6.17
C ASP A 61 10.63 16.93 -5.39
N PRO A 62 11.88 16.72 -5.84
CA PRO A 62 13.06 17.25 -5.16
C PRO A 62 13.10 18.78 -5.00
N ALA A 63 12.30 19.52 -5.76
CA ALA A 63 12.15 20.97 -5.61
C ALA A 63 11.31 21.38 -4.39
N ASN A 64 10.55 20.44 -3.80
CA ASN A 64 9.70 20.69 -2.64
C ASN A 64 10.46 20.53 -1.32
N THR A 65 9.88 21.08 -0.25
CA THR A 65 10.50 21.12 1.08
C THR A 65 10.41 19.79 1.82
N MET A 66 9.40 18.98 1.52
CA MET A 66 9.23 17.66 2.13
C MET A 66 10.19 16.67 1.51
N ARG A 67 10.98 16.00 2.37
CA ARG A 67 12.00 15.04 1.93
C ARG A 67 11.73 13.63 2.45
N TYR A 68 11.06 13.54 3.58
CA TYR A 68 10.93 12.30 4.32
C TYR A 68 9.56 11.68 4.13
N VAL A 69 9.55 10.36 4.00
CA VAL A 69 8.34 9.53 3.93
C VAL A 69 8.28 8.65 5.16
N ASP A 70 7.11 8.52 5.77
CA ASP A 70 6.90 7.69 6.97
C ASP A 70 6.40 6.28 6.61
N ALA A 71 5.65 6.20 5.51
CA ALA A 71 5.12 4.97 4.96
C ALA A 71 4.86 5.10 3.45
N VAL A 72 4.81 3.98 2.74
CA VAL A 72 4.32 3.88 1.36
C VAL A 72 3.14 2.92 1.30
N LEU A 73 2.05 3.36 0.67
CA LEU A 73 0.86 2.55 0.43
C LEU A 73 0.88 1.94 -0.98
N LEU A 74 0.71 0.63 -1.06
CA LEU A 74 0.28 -0.07 -2.28
C LEU A 74 -1.10 -0.67 -2.02
N ALA A 75 -2.07 -0.45 -2.91
CA ALA A 75 -3.45 -0.91 -2.68
C ALA A 75 -4.14 -1.44 -3.93
N GLY A 76 -5.03 -2.40 -3.74
CA GLY A 76 -6.11 -2.70 -4.69
C GLY A 76 -7.23 -1.65 -4.65
N GLY A 77 -8.34 -1.91 -5.34
CA GLY A 77 -9.54 -1.09 -5.30
C GLY A 77 -9.54 0.13 -6.22
N SER A 78 -8.57 0.26 -7.14
CA SER A 78 -8.41 1.47 -7.98
C SER A 78 -8.35 2.74 -7.12
N ALA A 79 -8.72 3.90 -7.68
CA ALA A 79 -8.67 5.19 -6.97
C ALA A 79 -9.38 5.18 -5.59
N TYR A 80 -10.41 4.34 -5.40
CA TYR A 80 -11.07 4.21 -4.10
C TYR A 80 -10.14 3.65 -3.02
N GLY A 81 -9.20 2.79 -3.38
CA GLY A 81 -8.24 2.19 -2.46
C GLY A 81 -7.28 3.18 -1.81
N LEU A 82 -7.14 4.39 -2.38
CA LEU A 82 -6.35 5.47 -1.78
C LEU A 82 -6.91 5.91 -0.42
N ALA A 83 -8.18 5.61 -0.12
CA ALA A 83 -8.77 5.83 1.21
C ALA A 83 -8.06 5.04 2.32
N ALA A 84 -7.33 3.96 1.99
CA ALA A 84 -6.52 3.24 2.97
C ALA A 84 -5.40 4.10 3.58
N ALA A 85 -4.94 5.14 2.87
CA ALA A 85 -3.90 6.05 3.38
C ALA A 85 -4.34 6.76 4.66
N ASP A 86 -5.63 7.06 4.81
CA ASP A 86 -6.14 7.79 5.98
C ASP A 86 -5.95 6.98 7.27
N GLY A 87 -6.09 5.65 7.22
CA GLY A 87 -5.82 4.79 8.37
C GLY A 87 -4.34 4.65 8.68
N ILE A 88 -3.47 4.72 7.67
CA ILE A 88 -2.01 4.75 7.86
C ILE A 88 -1.61 6.06 8.54
N MET A 89 -2.15 7.19 8.07
CA MET A 89 -1.93 8.49 8.70
C MET A 89 -2.36 8.47 10.16
N ARG A 90 -3.55 7.95 10.47
CA ARG A 90 -4.02 7.84 11.86
C ARG A 90 -3.07 7.00 12.72
N TRP A 91 -2.66 5.82 12.24
CA TRP A 91 -1.74 4.95 12.99
C TRP A 91 -0.37 5.62 13.25
N LEU A 92 0.14 6.36 12.26
CA LEU A 92 1.39 7.10 12.38
C LEU A 92 1.27 8.28 13.34
N GLU A 93 0.18 9.03 13.28
CA GLU A 93 -0.11 10.14 14.20
C GLU A 93 -0.20 9.65 15.65
N GLU A 94 -0.93 8.57 15.91
CA GLU A 94 -1.02 7.92 17.24
C GLU A 94 0.35 7.40 17.73
N SER A 95 1.25 7.11 16.79
CA SER A 95 2.64 6.71 17.07
C SER A 95 3.61 7.90 17.15
N GLU A 96 3.11 9.14 17.11
CA GLU A 96 3.88 10.38 17.07
C GLU A 96 4.91 10.43 15.91
N ARG A 97 4.55 9.82 14.77
CA ARG A 97 5.40 9.75 13.58
C ARG A 97 4.88 10.64 12.47
N GLY A 98 5.69 11.61 12.06
CA GLY A 98 5.41 12.49 10.93
C GLY A 98 6.27 13.75 11.00
N VAL A 99 5.94 14.71 10.16
CA VAL A 99 6.56 16.04 10.22
C VAL A 99 6.02 16.78 11.45
N ALA A 100 6.91 17.14 12.37
CA ALA A 100 6.54 17.85 13.59
C ALA A 100 6.04 19.28 13.27
N MET A 101 4.84 19.60 13.76
CA MET A 101 4.19 20.91 13.67
C MET A 101 3.90 21.43 15.07
N ASP A 102 3.52 22.71 15.17
CA ASP A 102 2.98 23.25 16.42
C ASP A 102 1.61 22.60 16.69
N GLY A 103 1.55 21.73 17.70
CA GLY A 103 0.34 21.01 18.10
C GLY A 103 0.21 19.56 17.63
N GLY A 104 1.17 18.99 16.89
CA GLY A 104 1.11 17.58 16.50
C GLY A 104 2.11 17.17 15.42
N VAL A 105 1.82 16.05 14.74
CA VAL A 105 2.60 15.55 13.60
C VAL A 105 1.72 15.44 12.36
N VAL A 106 2.31 15.64 11.17
CA VAL A 106 1.65 15.40 9.88
C VAL A 106 2.42 14.29 9.17
N PRO A 107 1.89 13.04 9.16
CA PRO A 107 2.54 11.93 8.47
C PRO A 107 2.58 12.11 6.95
N ILE A 108 3.66 11.67 6.29
CA ILE A 108 3.78 11.69 4.83
C ILE A 108 3.61 10.27 4.28
N VAL A 109 2.51 10.03 3.58
CA VAL A 109 2.08 8.69 3.13
C VAL A 109 1.76 8.68 1.63
N PRO A 110 2.78 8.72 0.77
CA PRO A 110 2.59 8.50 -0.66
C PRO A 110 1.99 7.12 -0.92
N GLY A 111 1.11 7.06 -1.92
CA GLY A 111 0.40 5.83 -2.25
C GLY A 111 0.18 5.65 -3.74
N ALA A 112 0.07 4.39 -4.15
CA ALA A 112 -0.30 4.00 -5.51
C ALA A 112 -1.29 2.83 -5.48
N VAL A 113 -2.18 2.79 -6.45
CA VAL A 113 -3.22 1.76 -6.56
C VAL A 113 -3.15 0.97 -7.86
N ILE A 114 -3.63 -0.27 -7.81
CA ILE A 114 -3.91 -1.08 -9.00
C ILE A 114 -5.41 -1.22 -9.23
N PHE A 115 -5.78 -1.57 -10.46
CA PHE A 115 -7.16 -1.86 -10.83
C PHE A 115 -7.46 -3.36 -10.71
N ASP A 116 -8.12 -3.75 -9.62
CA ASP A 116 -8.60 -5.12 -9.37
C ASP A 116 -10.12 -5.21 -9.09
N LEU A 117 -10.87 -4.12 -9.28
CA LEU A 117 -12.31 -4.05 -9.01
C LEU A 117 -13.13 -5.22 -9.60
N PRO A 118 -12.86 -5.73 -10.83
CA PRO A 118 -13.61 -6.86 -11.38
C PRO A 118 -13.16 -8.23 -10.85
N VAL A 119 -12.08 -8.30 -10.07
CA VAL A 119 -11.52 -9.55 -9.54
C VAL A 119 -12.36 -10.07 -8.36
N GLY A 120 -12.95 -9.16 -7.61
CA GLY A 120 -14.03 -9.43 -6.66
C GLY A 120 -15.28 -8.63 -7.02
N GLY A 121 -16.08 -8.29 -6.00
CA GLY A 121 -17.18 -7.34 -6.11
C GLY A 121 -16.71 -5.89 -6.22
N TRP A 122 -17.41 -5.08 -7.00
CA TRP A 122 -17.05 -3.68 -7.27
C TRP A 122 -17.02 -2.78 -6.01
N ASP A 123 -17.83 -3.14 -5.01
CA ASP A 123 -17.91 -2.48 -3.70
C ASP A 123 -16.98 -3.10 -2.65
N CYS A 124 -16.33 -4.23 -2.96
CA CYS A 124 -15.44 -4.97 -2.06
C CYS A 124 -13.99 -4.46 -2.21
N ARG A 125 -13.73 -3.27 -1.68
CA ARG A 125 -12.47 -2.53 -1.85
C ARG A 125 -11.87 -2.05 -0.52
N PRO A 126 -10.56 -1.77 -0.46
CA PRO A 126 -9.91 -1.33 0.78
C PRO A 126 -10.48 -0.03 1.33
N THR A 127 -10.48 0.08 2.65
CA THR A 127 -10.90 1.27 3.42
C THR A 127 -9.76 1.76 4.31
N ALA A 128 -9.95 2.84 5.05
CA ALA A 128 -8.99 3.34 6.04
C ALA A 128 -8.55 2.24 7.02
N GLU A 129 -9.48 1.41 7.49
CA GLU A 129 -9.21 0.30 8.41
C GLU A 129 -8.21 -0.71 7.84
N PHE A 130 -8.17 -0.90 6.52
CA PHE A 130 -7.18 -1.78 5.89
C PHE A 130 -5.76 -1.23 6.05
N GLY A 131 -5.58 0.07 5.83
CA GLY A 131 -4.28 0.72 6.00
C GLY A 131 -3.81 0.70 7.45
N TYR A 132 -4.72 1.00 8.38
CA TYR A 132 -4.44 0.93 9.81
C TYR A 132 -4.03 -0.50 10.24
N ALA A 133 -4.83 -1.51 9.91
CA ALA A 133 -4.56 -2.90 10.26
C ALA A 133 -3.25 -3.42 9.62
N ALA A 134 -2.93 -2.99 8.41
CA ALA A 134 -1.64 -3.32 7.79
C ALA A 134 -0.47 -2.72 8.58
N CYS A 135 -0.59 -1.51 9.13
CA CYS A 135 0.46 -0.93 9.99
C CYS A 135 0.63 -1.69 11.30
N GLU A 136 -0.47 -2.13 11.94
CA GLU A 136 -0.42 -2.89 13.20
C GLU A 136 0.39 -4.18 13.07
N VAL A 137 0.28 -4.86 11.93
CA VAL A 137 0.97 -6.14 11.68
C VAL A 137 2.31 -5.97 10.96
N ALA A 138 2.76 -4.74 10.70
CA ALA A 138 3.98 -4.50 9.95
C ALA A 138 5.24 -4.89 10.73
N ALA A 139 6.02 -5.79 10.16
CA ALA A 139 7.22 -6.36 10.78
C ALA A 139 8.43 -6.34 9.83
N ASP A 140 9.63 -6.49 10.40
CA ASP A 140 10.86 -6.78 9.66
C ASP A 140 10.99 -8.30 9.42
N GLY A 141 12.09 -8.73 8.80
CA GLY A 141 12.32 -10.16 8.51
C GLY A 141 11.60 -10.65 7.25
N ASP A 142 11.06 -11.87 7.27
CA ASP A 142 10.46 -12.49 6.07
C ASP A 142 9.17 -11.79 5.64
N VAL A 143 9.12 -11.36 4.38
CA VAL A 143 7.94 -10.70 3.80
C VAL A 143 7.15 -11.70 2.98
N ALA A 144 5.85 -11.81 3.26
CA ALA A 144 4.96 -12.68 2.49
C ALA A 144 4.87 -12.21 1.03
N THR A 145 4.83 -13.16 0.09
CA THR A 145 4.75 -12.88 -1.35
C THR A 145 3.61 -13.64 -2.01
N GLY A 146 3.22 -13.23 -3.22
CA GLY A 146 2.12 -13.83 -3.98
C GLY A 146 0.78 -13.13 -3.75
N THR A 147 -0.29 -13.90 -3.53
CA THR A 147 -1.67 -13.42 -3.35
C THR A 147 -1.88 -12.88 -1.92
N VAL A 148 -1.14 -11.84 -1.56
CA VAL A 148 -1.16 -11.21 -0.23
C VAL A 148 -1.21 -9.69 -0.34
N GLY A 149 -1.86 -9.02 0.62
CA GLY A 149 -1.99 -7.56 0.65
C GLY A 149 -2.55 -6.98 -0.66
N ALA A 150 -1.84 -6.03 -1.25
CA ALA A 150 -2.21 -5.43 -2.54
C ALA A 150 -2.16 -6.43 -3.71
N GLY A 151 -1.46 -7.55 -3.53
CA GLY A 151 -1.34 -8.62 -4.52
C GLY A 151 -2.58 -9.52 -4.64
N VAL A 152 -3.54 -9.43 -3.71
CA VAL A 152 -4.69 -10.36 -3.67
C VAL A 152 -5.53 -10.32 -4.94
N GLY A 153 -5.85 -9.11 -5.42
CA GLY A 153 -6.58 -8.91 -6.67
C GLY A 153 -5.68 -8.75 -7.90
N ALA A 154 -4.36 -8.76 -7.71
CA ALA A 154 -3.42 -8.44 -8.77
C ALA A 154 -3.42 -9.49 -9.88
N ARG A 155 -3.27 -9.03 -11.12
CA ARG A 155 -3.15 -9.89 -12.30
C ARG A 155 -2.04 -9.38 -13.20
N ALA A 156 -0.97 -10.15 -13.31
CA ALA A 156 0.04 -9.99 -14.35
C ALA A 156 -0.29 -10.90 -15.54
N ASP A 157 0.10 -10.50 -16.75
CA ASP A 157 0.03 -11.31 -17.97
C ASP A 157 -1.39 -11.64 -18.51
N ARG A 158 -2.27 -10.62 -18.61
CA ARG A 158 -3.53 -10.76 -19.38
C ARG A 158 -3.30 -10.86 -20.91
N ALA A 159 -2.05 -10.79 -21.37
CA ALA A 159 -1.67 -10.93 -22.77
C ALA A 159 -1.16 -12.35 -23.07
N GLY A 160 -1.97 -13.39 -22.77
CA GLY A 160 -1.78 -14.73 -23.34
C GLY A 160 -0.46 -15.47 -23.00
N GLY A 161 0.37 -14.97 -22.09
CA GLY A 161 1.52 -15.68 -21.55
C GLY A 161 1.14 -16.53 -20.34
N ARG A 162 1.98 -17.51 -20.01
CA ARG A 162 1.67 -18.61 -19.09
C ARG A 162 1.26 -18.12 -17.69
N ARG A 163 0.11 -18.62 -17.22
CA ARG A 163 -0.44 -18.42 -15.85
C ARG A 163 0.68 -18.49 -14.80
N CYS A 164 0.80 -17.45 -13.96
CA CYS A 164 1.47 -17.59 -12.67
C CYS A 164 0.77 -18.71 -11.89
N ARG A 165 1.51 -19.80 -11.63
CA ARG A 165 1.07 -20.86 -10.74
C ARG A 165 1.16 -20.34 -9.30
N PRO A 166 0.18 -20.60 -8.44
CA PRO A 166 0.37 -20.42 -7.00
C PRO A 166 1.50 -21.34 -6.54
N ALA A 167 2.35 -20.82 -5.65
CA ALA A 167 3.31 -21.62 -4.90
C ALA A 167 2.59 -22.57 -3.95
#